data_AF-A0A4Q6E6G4-F1
#
_entry.id   AF-A0A4Q6E6G4-F1
#
_cell.length_a   1.000
_cell.length_b   1.000
_cell.length_c   1.000
_cell.angle_alpha   90.00
_cell.angle_beta   90.00
_cell.angle_gamma   90.00
#
_symmetry.space_group_name_H-M   'P 1'
#
loop_
_entity.id
_entity.type
_entity.pdbx_description
1 polymer ?
#
loop_
_entity_poly.entity_id
_entity_poly.type
_entity_poly.pdbx_seq_one_letter_code
_entity_poly.pdbx_strand_id
1 'polypeptide(L)'
;MVVPEKSSERFLGVMEAHKGILYKVANAYCKDTADIRDCVNFARENKITFAATNIPRRYASLVHKKGFGALDSLSALEKTWMAPLPMTYDSTLPGYVNMKNMMGAHGNSNIVKAQASKDATMAYFILRYFVPGNLFIHYNGSYHSDNHDGIVWYLRQANPTLKVITFTTVSQANIKKLDKENKGKADYIICVDEDMTSTY
;
A
#
# COMPACT_ATOMS: atom_id res chain seq x y z
N MET A 1 -33.45 1.33 -6.23
CA MET A 1 -32.53 2.36 -5.68
C MET A 1 -31.86 1.76 -4.46
N VAL A 2 -30.57 1.44 -4.54
CA VAL A 2 -29.79 1.02 -3.37
C VAL A 2 -29.47 2.29 -2.60
N VAL A 3 -30.02 2.43 -1.40
CA VAL A 3 -29.68 3.55 -0.51
C VAL A 3 -28.23 3.35 -0.08
N PRO A 4 -27.31 4.29 -0.35
CA PRO A 4 -25.93 4.15 0.08
C PRO A 4 -25.87 4.06 1.61
N GLU A 5 -25.10 3.14 2.17
CA GLU A 5 -24.90 3.10 3.63
C GLU A 5 -24.30 4.44 4.11
N LYS A 6 -24.64 4.90 5.32
CA LYS A 6 -24.05 6.12 5.93
C LYS A 6 -22.51 6.17 5.89
N SER A 7 -21.86 5.01 5.90
CA SER A 7 -20.41 4.85 5.73
C SER A 7 -19.93 5.32 4.34
N SER A 8 -20.69 5.01 3.30
CA SER A 8 -20.42 5.41 1.92
C SER A 8 -20.66 6.90 1.67
N GLU A 9 -21.65 7.52 2.32
CA GLU A 9 -21.85 8.98 2.23
C GLU A 9 -20.71 9.75 2.89
N ARG A 10 -20.25 9.31 4.08
CA ARG A 10 -19.08 9.91 4.74
C ARG A 10 -17.83 9.74 3.88
N PHE A 11 -17.64 8.58 3.27
CA PHE A 11 -16.52 8.32 2.37
C PHE A 11 -16.58 9.20 1.12
N LEU A 12 -17.73 9.31 0.46
CA LEU A 12 -17.93 10.19 -0.69
C LEU A 12 -17.70 11.65 -0.32
N GLY A 13 -18.11 12.08 0.88
CA GLY A 13 -17.81 13.41 1.39
C GLY A 13 -16.31 13.67 1.57
N VAL A 14 -15.55 12.69 2.06
CA VAL A 14 -14.08 12.75 2.14
C VAL A 14 -13.47 12.77 0.74
N MET A 15 -13.96 11.94 -0.17
CA MET A 15 -13.49 11.93 -1.56
C MET A 15 -13.69 13.27 -2.25
N GLU A 16 -14.87 13.86 -2.10
CA GLU A 16 -15.21 15.15 -2.69
C GLU A 16 -14.40 16.29 -2.07
N ALA A 17 -14.29 16.32 -0.74
CA ALA A 17 -13.51 17.33 -0.03
C ALA A 17 -12.01 17.29 -0.35
N HIS A 18 -11.48 16.12 -0.70
CA HIS A 18 -10.05 15.91 -0.97
C HIS A 18 -9.75 15.53 -2.42
N LYS A 19 -10.69 15.75 -3.35
CA LYS A 19 -10.59 15.30 -4.75
C LYS A 19 -9.30 15.74 -5.44
N GLY A 20 -8.77 16.93 -5.12
CA GLY A 20 -7.51 17.41 -5.69
C GLY A 20 -6.28 16.59 -5.28
N ILE A 21 -6.22 16.16 -4.01
CA ILE A 21 -5.13 15.30 -3.51
C ILE A 21 -5.34 13.87 -4.02
N LEU A 22 -6.58 13.38 -3.99
CA LEU A 22 -6.92 12.04 -4.45
C LEU A 22 -6.68 11.87 -5.95
N TYR A 23 -6.96 12.90 -6.77
CA TYR A 23 -6.68 12.90 -8.20
C TYR A 23 -5.17 12.89 -8.47
N LYS A 24 -4.37 13.63 -7.69
CA LYS A 24 -2.90 13.58 -7.78
C LYS A 24 -2.36 12.22 -7.38
N VAL A 25 -2.82 11.66 -6.27
CA VAL A 25 -2.45 10.33 -5.78
C VAL A 25 -2.87 9.22 -6.75
N ALA A 26 -4.07 9.32 -7.35
CA ALA A 26 -4.56 8.34 -8.31
C ALA A 26 -3.77 8.37 -9.63
N ASN A 27 -3.20 9.52 -10.00
CA ASN A 27 -2.38 9.70 -11.20
C ASN A 27 -0.86 9.50 -10.95
N ALA A 28 -0.40 9.52 -9.70
CA ALA A 28 1.03 9.51 -9.39
C ALA A 28 1.42 8.34 -8.49
N TYR A 29 2.35 7.52 -8.98
CA TYR A 29 3.32 6.92 -8.06
C TYR A 29 4.20 8.07 -7.57
N CYS A 30 4.21 8.33 -6.26
CA CYS A 30 4.98 9.39 -5.59
C CYS A 30 6.51 9.23 -5.76
N LYS A 31 7.01 9.33 -6.99
CA LYS A 31 8.44 9.53 -7.30
C LYS A 31 8.77 11.01 -7.36
N ASP A 32 7.83 11.85 -7.80
CA ASP A 32 8.07 13.27 -7.86
C ASP A 32 8.00 13.90 -6.46
N THR A 33 9.05 14.63 -6.12
CA THR A 33 9.14 15.43 -4.90
C THR A 33 8.02 16.48 -4.81
N ALA A 34 7.38 16.84 -5.93
CA ALA A 34 6.23 17.75 -5.94
C ALA A 34 4.97 17.12 -5.32
N ASP A 35 4.63 15.86 -5.65
CA ASP A 35 3.38 15.24 -5.20
C ASP A 35 3.41 14.89 -3.70
N ILE A 36 4.55 14.38 -3.22
CA ILE A 36 4.75 14.16 -1.77
C ILE A 36 4.70 15.49 -1.03
N ARG A 37 5.28 16.56 -1.60
CA ARG A 37 5.32 17.88 -0.98
C ARG A 37 3.92 18.44 -0.76
N ASP A 38 3.01 18.27 -1.71
CA ASP A 38 1.63 18.73 -1.55
C ASP A 38 0.90 17.96 -0.44
N CYS A 39 1.07 16.64 -0.37
CA CYS A 39 0.50 15.82 0.71
C CYS A 39 1.05 16.22 2.08
N VAL A 40 2.37 16.45 2.16
CA VAL A 40 3.06 16.87 3.39
C VAL A 40 2.64 18.28 3.80
N ASN A 41 2.56 19.22 2.85
CA ASN A 41 2.13 20.59 3.10
C ASN A 41 0.68 20.62 3.59
N PHE A 42 -0.22 19.89 2.92
CA PHE A 42 -1.61 19.77 3.34
C PHE A 42 -1.71 19.20 4.76
N ALA A 43 -0.99 18.13 5.05
CA ALA A 43 -0.99 17.53 6.39
C ALA A 43 -0.46 18.52 7.44
N ARG A 44 0.63 19.24 7.15
CA ARG A 44 1.19 20.28 8.01
C ARG A 44 0.20 21.42 8.27
N GLU A 45 -0.40 21.96 7.22
CA GLU A 45 -1.36 23.08 7.29
C GLU A 45 -2.61 22.70 8.10
N ASN A 46 -3.06 21.46 7.99
CA ASN A 46 -4.22 20.94 8.71
C ASN A 46 -3.87 20.23 10.03
N LYS A 47 -2.59 20.25 10.45
CA LYS A 47 -2.08 19.58 11.66
C LYS A 47 -2.43 18.09 11.72
N ILE A 48 -2.45 17.43 10.56
CA ILE A 48 -2.65 15.99 10.41
C ILE A 48 -1.27 15.31 10.52
N THR A 49 -1.21 14.20 11.26
CA THR A 49 0.00 13.39 11.31
C THR A 49 0.28 12.75 9.95
N PHE A 50 1.44 13.05 9.37
CA PHE A 50 1.94 12.41 8.15
C PHE A 50 3.14 11.53 8.51
N ALA A 51 2.99 10.21 8.34
CA ALA A 51 3.97 9.23 8.81
C ALA A 51 4.57 8.42 7.65
N ALA A 52 5.89 8.28 7.67
CA ALA A 52 6.58 7.30 6.84
C ALA A 52 6.44 5.91 7.47
N THR A 53 5.88 4.97 6.73
CA THR A 53 5.55 3.61 7.21
C THR A 53 6.44 2.54 6.59
N ASN A 54 7.17 2.86 5.51
CA ASN A 54 7.95 1.88 4.77
C ASN A 54 9.27 1.56 5.48
N ILE A 55 9.78 0.34 5.27
CA ILE A 55 11.13 -0.02 5.70
C ILE A 55 12.17 0.82 4.96
N PRO A 56 13.26 1.27 5.61
CA PRO A 56 14.37 1.91 4.93
C PRO A 56 14.85 1.07 3.75
N ARG A 57 14.99 1.69 2.57
CA ARG A 57 15.34 1.01 1.31
C ARG A 57 16.58 0.11 1.45
N ARG A 58 17.59 0.56 2.21
CA ARG A 58 18.81 -0.21 2.48
C ARG A 58 18.56 -1.54 3.18
N TYR A 59 17.54 -1.65 4.03
CA TYR A 59 17.18 -2.89 4.72
C TYR A 59 16.37 -3.82 3.82
N ALA A 60 15.42 -3.31 3.02
CA ALA A 60 14.79 -4.12 1.98
C ALA A 60 15.82 -4.67 0.98
N SER A 61 16.82 -3.86 0.59
CA SER A 61 17.94 -4.31 -0.25
C SER A 61 18.81 -5.36 0.45
N LEU A 62 18.99 -5.26 1.77
CA LEU A 62 19.70 -6.26 2.55
C LEU A 62 18.96 -7.60 2.54
N VAL A 63 17.64 -7.59 2.75
CA VAL A 63 16.77 -8.77 2.65
C VAL A 63 16.81 -9.35 1.24
N HIS A 64 16.76 -8.53 0.20
CA HIS A 64 16.87 -8.99 -1.18
C HIS A 64 18.19 -9.76 -1.42
N LYS A 65 19.30 -9.27 -0.87
CA LYS A 65 20.62 -9.91 -1.05
C LYS A 65 20.80 -11.16 -0.20
N LYS A 66 20.31 -11.16 1.03
CA LYS A 66 20.72 -12.14 2.07
C LYS A 66 19.56 -12.82 2.81
N GLY A 67 18.30 -12.50 2.49
CA GLY A 67 17.11 -12.99 3.18
C GLY A 67 16.85 -12.30 4.52
N PHE A 68 15.77 -12.71 5.21
CA PHE A 68 15.32 -12.08 6.46
C PHE A 68 16.37 -12.09 7.58
N GLY A 69 17.12 -13.18 7.74
CA GLY A 69 18.13 -13.30 8.80
C GLY A 69 19.25 -12.24 8.73
N ALA A 70 19.39 -11.57 7.59
CA ALA A 70 20.32 -10.45 7.49
C ALA A 70 19.92 -9.26 8.37
N LEU A 71 18.63 -9.11 8.69
CA LEU A 71 18.13 -8.06 9.58
C LEU A 71 18.57 -8.28 11.04
N ASP A 72 18.95 -9.50 11.42
CA ASP A 72 19.44 -9.80 12.78
C ASP A 72 20.76 -9.07 13.09
N SER A 73 21.55 -8.78 12.04
CA SER A 73 22.81 -8.04 12.14
C SER A 73 22.66 -6.54 12.40
N LEU A 74 21.45 -6.00 12.27
CA LEU A 74 21.18 -4.59 12.51
C LEU A 74 21.21 -4.26 14.01
N SER A 75 21.63 -3.05 14.34
CA SER A 75 21.63 -2.57 15.72
C SER A 75 20.22 -2.44 16.29
N ALA A 76 20.11 -2.35 17.63
CA ALA A 76 18.82 -2.18 18.31
C ALA A 76 18.06 -0.93 17.81
N LEU A 77 18.77 0.19 17.59
CA LEU A 77 18.17 1.42 17.05
C LEU A 77 17.64 1.22 15.64
N GLU A 78 18.40 0.59 14.76
CA GLU A 78 17.97 0.33 13.37
C GLU A 78 16.75 -0.59 13.30
N LYS A 79 16.66 -1.55 14.22
CA LYS A 79 15.49 -2.42 14.36
C LYS A 79 14.22 -1.66 14.74
N THR A 80 14.32 -0.45 15.33
CA THR A 80 13.14 0.40 15.60
C THR A 80 12.52 1.02 14.34
N TRP A 81 13.21 0.96 13.19
CA TRP A 81 12.75 1.55 11.92
C TRP A 81 12.06 0.52 11.01
N MET A 82 11.72 -0.67 11.54
CA MET A 82 11.04 -1.72 10.78
C MET A 82 10.08 -2.51 11.68
N ALA A 83 9.31 -3.43 11.09
CA ALA A 83 8.50 -4.35 11.88
C ALA A 83 9.38 -5.24 12.79
N PRO A 84 8.86 -5.65 13.96
CA PRO A 84 9.56 -6.58 14.84
C PRO A 84 9.98 -7.87 14.12
N LEU A 85 11.14 -8.39 14.51
CA LEU A 85 11.66 -9.67 14.03
C LEU A 85 11.20 -10.82 14.97
N PRO A 86 10.99 -12.04 14.46
CA PRO A 86 10.96 -12.40 13.04
C PRO A 86 9.69 -11.86 12.35
N MET A 87 9.83 -11.39 11.12
CA MET A 87 8.67 -10.98 10.31
C MET A 87 7.93 -12.22 9.81
N THR A 88 6.62 -12.28 10.06
CA THR A 88 5.76 -13.31 9.47
C THR A 88 5.85 -13.26 7.95
N TYR A 89 5.81 -14.40 7.28
CA TYR A 89 5.90 -14.47 5.83
C TYR A 89 5.17 -15.70 5.31
N ASP A 90 4.19 -15.49 4.43
CA ASP A 90 3.52 -16.55 3.68
C ASP A 90 3.81 -16.37 2.20
N SER A 91 4.65 -17.24 1.62
CA SER A 91 5.01 -17.19 0.20
C SER A 91 3.86 -17.53 -0.75
N THR A 92 2.74 -18.04 -0.24
CA THR A 92 1.60 -18.50 -1.03
C THR A 92 0.58 -17.40 -1.32
N LEU A 93 0.77 -16.20 -0.75
CA LEU A 93 -0.10 -15.06 -1.03
C LEU A 93 -0.15 -14.76 -2.55
N PRO A 94 -1.33 -14.49 -3.13
CA PRO A 94 -1.49 -14.31 -4.57
C PRO A 94 -0.51 -13.30 -5.19
N GLY A 95 -0.36 -12.11 -4.60
CA GLY A 95 0.58 -11.09 -5.07
C GLY A 95 2.03 -11.54 -5.03
N TYR A 96 2.42 -12.36 -4.05
CA TYR A 96 3.77 -12.92 -3.93
C TYR A 96 4.04 -14.03 -4.94
N VAL A 97 3.05 -14.90 -5.17
CA VAL A 97 3.09 -15.91 -6.24
C VAL A 97 3.18 -15.24 -7.60
N ASN A 98 2.36 -14.21 -7.86
CA ASN A 98 2.39 -13.45 -9.10
C ASN A 98 3.73 -12.77 -9.31
N MET A 99 4.27 -12.11 -8.28
CA MET A 99 5.60 -11.49 -8.33
C MET A 99 6.69 -12.51 -8.67
N LYS A 100 6.65 -13.69 -8.06
CA LYS A 100 7.60 -14.77 -8.35
C LYS A 100 7.49 -15.21 -9.81
N ASN A 101 6.28 -15.38 -10.34
CA ASN A 101 6.03 -15.78 -11.72
C ASN A 101 6.52 -14.73 -12.73
N MET A 102 6.29 -13.44 -12.45
CA MET A 102 6.74 -12.34 -13.32
C MET A 102 8.25 -12.23 -13.45
N MET A 103 8.99 -12.63 -12.41
CA MET A 103 10.46 -12.62 -12.43
C MET A 103 11.06 -13.83 -13.17
N GLY A 104 10.24 -14.84 -13.50
CA GLY A 104 10.66 -16.05 -14.19
C GLY A 104 11.87 -16.74 -13.55
N ALA A 105 12.74 -17.29 -14.37
CA ALA A 105 13.97 -17.99 -13.93
C ALA A 105 15.02 -17.05 -13.27
N HIS A 106 14.85 -15.73 -13.37
CA HIS A 106 15.78 -14.73 -12.81
C HIS A 106 15.36 -14.21 -11.43
N GLY A 107 14.20 -14.61 -10.92
CA GLY A 107 13.71 -14.20 -9.60
C GLY A 107 14.43 -14.93 -8.46
N ASN A 108 15.34 -14.23 -7.76
CA ASN A 108 15.80 -14.72 -6.45
C ASN A 108 14.60 -14.79 -5.50
N SER A 109 14.40 -15.91 -4.78
CA SER A 109 13.35 -16.07 -3.75
C SER A 109 13.32 -14.91 -2.72
N ASN A 110 14.44 -14.24 -2.52
CA ASN A 110 14.56 -13.10 -1.63
C ASN A 110 13.88 -11.81 -2.14
N ILE A 111 13.51 -11.72 -3.43
CA ILE A 111 12.74 -10.57 -3.93
C ILE A 111 11.37 -10.47 -3.27
N VAL A 112 10.70 -11.62 -3.12
CA VAL A 112 9.42 -11.73 -2.44
C VAL A 112 9.59 -11.44 -0.95
N LYS A 113 10.68 -11.94 -0.32
CA LYS A 113 10.99 -11.61 1.08
C LYS A 113 11.26 -10.12 1.28
N ALA A 114 11.95 -9.48 0.34
CA ALA A 114 12.20 -8.04 0.38
C ALA A 114 10.89 -7.25 0.26
N GLN A 115 9.97 -7.68 -0.61
CA GLN A 115 8.63 -7.12 -0.68
C GLN A 115 7.86 -7.32 0.63
N ALA A 116 7.83 -8.54 1.15
CA ALA A 116 7.20 -8.87 2.42
C ALA A 116 7.75 -8.05 3.60
N SER A 117 9.05 -7.76 3.62
CA SER A 117 9.64 -6.89 4.66
C SER A 117 9.11 -5.45 4.61
N LYS A 118 8.77 -4.95 3.41
CA LYS A 118 8.11 -3.65 3.25
C LYS A 118 6.68 -3.71 3.76
N ASP A 119 5.92 -4.72 3.33
CA ASP A 119 4.50 -4.89 3.69
C ASP A 119 4.32 -5.04 5.20
N ALA A 120 5.13 -5.89 5.83
CA ALA A 120 5.13 -6.08 7.28
C ALA A 120 5.43 -4.78 8.02
N THR A 121 6.43 -4.03 7.55
CA THR A 121 6.83 -2.75 8.16
C THR A 121 5.76 -1.67 7.98
N MET A 122 5.14 -1.58 6.80
CA MET A 122 4.04 -0.66 6.56
C MET A 122 2.85 -0.97 7.46
N ALA A 123 2.42 -2.24 7.55
CA ALA A 123 1.35 -2.65 8.45
C ALA A 123 1.66 -2.34 9.93
N TYR A 124 2.90 -2.61 10.37
CA TYR A 124 3.34 -2.32 11.74
C TYR A 124 3.20 -0.82 12.08
N PHE A 125 3.69 0.06 11.20
CA PHE A 125 3.59 1.49 11.45
C PHE A 125 2.18 2.05 11.26
N ILE A 126 1.37 1.51 10.33
CA ILE A 126 -0.06 1.85 10.24
C ILE A 126 -0.73 1.62 11.59
N LEU A 127 -0.55 0.45 12.19
CA LEU A 127 -1.16 0.12 13.49
C LEU A 127 -0.62 0.99 14.63
N ARG A 128 0.66 1.38 14.58
CA ARG A 128 1.28 2.24 15.59
C ARG A 128 0.77 3.69 15.55
N TYR A 129 0.47 4.20 14.36
CA TYR A 129 -0.08 5.55 14.19
C TYR A 129 -1.61 5.58 14.13
N PHE A 130 -2.26 4.42 14.07
CA PHE A 130 -3.71 4.31 14.06
C PHE A 130 -4.29 4.73 15.41
N VAL A 131 -5.24 5.66 15.37
CA VAL A 131 -6.02 6.09 16.54
C VAL A 131 -7.44 5.54 16.38
N PRO A 132 -7.93 4.69 17.31
CA PRO A 132 -9.28 4.15 17.25
C PRO A 132 -10.34 5.24 17.09
N GLY A 133 -11.29 5.03 16.17
CA GLY A 133 -12.33 6.00 15.82
C GLY A 133 -11.95 7.00 14.72
N ASN A 134 -10.67 7.10 14.36
CA ASN A 134 -10.20 7.98 13.30
C ASN A 134 -10.02 7.21 11.97
N LEU A 135 -10.10 7.96 10.87
CA LEU A 135 -9.72 7.46 9.55
C LEU A 135 -8.21 7.52 9.39
N PHE A 136 -7.59 6.42 8.97
CA PHE A 136 -6.20 6.37 8.55
C PHE A 136 -6.15 6.16 7.04
N ILE A 137 -5.52 7.09 6.32
CA ILE A 137 -5.32 6.97 4.88
C ILE A 137 -3.87 6.57 4.64
N HIS A 138 -3.66 5.45 3.98
CA HIS A 138 -2.34 4.97 3.60
C HIS A 138 -2.16 5.06 2.09
N TYR A 139 -1.10 5.73 1.67
CA TYR A 139 -0.73 5.84 0.26
C TYR A 139 0.36 4.81 -0.05
N ASN A 140 0.11 3.91 -1.00
CA ASN A 140 1.06 2.89 -1.41
C ASN A 140 0.91 2.54 -2.89
N GLY A 141 1.95 1.92 -3.46
CA GLY A 141 1.83 1.26 -4.76
C GLY A 141 0.81 0.11 -4.70
N SER A 142 0.09 -0.12 -5.80
CA SER A 142 -0.98 -1.12 -5.90
C SER A 142 -0.56 -2.52 -5.44
N TYR A 143 0.65 -2.96 -5.79
CA TYR A 143 1.24 -4.24 -5.35
C TYR A 143 1.29 -4.46 -3.83
N HIS A 144 1.08 -3.43 -3.01
CA HIS A 144 1.09 -3.53 -1.56
C HIS A 144 -0.31 -3.74 -0.95
N SER A 145 -1.38 -3.63 -1.73
CA SER A 145 -2.77 -3.71 -1.24
C SER A 145 -3.76 -4.38 -2.18
N ASP A 146 -3.40 -4.58 -3.46
CA ASP A 146 -4.23 -5.30 -4.42
C ASP A 146 -4.58 -6.71 -3.92
N ASN A 147 -5.74 -7.23 -4.30
CA ASN A 147 -6.28 -8.54 -3.92
C ASN A 147 -6.39 -8.76 -2.40
N HIS A 148 -6.36 -7.67 -1.61
CA HIS A 148 -6.33 -7.70 -0.16
C HIS A 148 -5.15 -8.51 0.41
N ASP A 149 -4.05 -8.60 -0.35
CA ASP A 149 -2.78 -9.18 0.09
C ASP A 149 -1.82 -8.10 0.62
N GLY A 150 -0.52 -8.40 0.69
CA GLY A 150 0.51 -7.47 1.14
C GLY A 150 0.18 -6.88 2.52
N ILE A 151 0.13 -5.55 2.62
CA ILE A 151 -0.18 -4.81 3.85
C ILE A 151 -1.49 -5.30 4.49
N VAL A 152 -2.53 -5.51 3.68
CA VAL A 152 -3.87 -5.86 4.17
C VAL A 152 -3.85 -7.21 4.87
N TRP A 153 -3.07 -8.16 4.35
CA TRP A 153 -2.87 -9.44 5.01
C TRP A 153 -2.26 -9.27 6.40
N TYR A 154 -1.16 -8.52 6.53
CA TYR A 154 -0.52 -8.27 7.84
C TYR A 154 -1.44 -7.53 8.82
N LEU A 155 -2.21 -6.54 8.34
CA LEU A 155 -3.17 -5.82 9.17
C LEU A 155 -4.23 -6.77 9.75
N ARG A 156 -4.76 -7.69 8.92
CA ARG A 156 -5.76 -8.68 9.35
C ARG A 156 -5.18 -9.71 10.33
N GLN A 157 -3.92 -10.10 10.18
CA GLN A 157 -3.24 -10.96 11.14
C GLN A 157 -3.12 -10.29 12.51
N ALA A 158 -2.74 -9.00 12.53
CA ALA A 158 -2.51 -8.27 13.77
C ALA A 158 -3.81 -7.78 14.44
N ASN A 159 -4.83 -7.43 13.66
CA ASN A 159 -6.13 -7.01 14.16
C ASN A 159 -7.27 -7.46 13.22
N PRO A 160 -7.86 -8.65 13.45
CA PRO A 160 -8.94 -9.19 12.61
C PRO A 160 -10.21 -8.35 12.60
N THR A 161 -10.39 -7.46 13.58
CA THR A 161 -11.59 -6.59 13.69
C THR A 161 -11.40 -5.24 12.99
N LEU A 162 -10.18 -4.96 12.49
CA LEU A 162 -9.89 -3.71 11.80
C LEU A 162 -10.66 -3.64 10.48
N LYS A 163 -11.44 -2.57 10.32
CA LYS A 163 -12.10 -2.27 9.05
C LYS A 163 -11.09 -1.67 8.10
N VAL A 164 -10.78 -2.40 7.02
CA VAL A 164 -9.85 -1.97 5.97
C VAL A 164 -10.63 -1.89 4.66
N ILE A 165 -10.47 -0.77 3.95
CA ILE A 165 -11.02 -0.55 2.61
C ILE A 165 -9.86 -0.25 1.68
N THR A 166 -9.78 -0.93 0.54
CA THR A 166 -8.73 -0.74 -0.47
C THR A 166 -9.23 0.00 -1.70
N PHE A 167 -8.33 0.79 -2.26
CA PHE A 167 -8.50 1.51 -3.53
C PHE A 167 -7.36 1.12 -4.46
N THR A 168 -7.67 0.92 -5.73
CA THR A 168 -6.65 0.72 -6.76
C THR A 168 -7.03 1.48 -8.03
N THR A 169 -6.01 1.88 -8.79
CA THR A 169 -6.18 2.49 -10.11
C THR A 169 -5.76 1.50 -11.17
N VAL A 170 -6.59 1.32 -12.20
CA VAL A 170 -6.29 0.47 -13.36
C VAL A 170 -6.44 1.27 -14.64
N SER A 171 -5.66 0.91 -15.64
CA SER A 171 -5.59 1.58 -16.93
C SER A 171 -6.20 0.66 -18.00
N GLN A 172 -7.14 1.15 -18.80
CA GLN A 172 -7.79 0.38 -19.87
C GLN A 172 -8.31 1.29 -21.00
N ALA A 173 -8.30 0.80 -22.24
CA ALA A 173 -8.94 1.47 -23.39
C ALA A 173 -10.43 1.81 -23.20
N ASN A 174 -11.20 0.97 -22.48
CA ASN A 174 -12.63 1.19 -22.27
C ASN A 174 -12.98 1.35 -20.79
N ILE A 175 -13.07 2.60 -20.34
CA ILE A 175 -13.42 2.93 -18.95
C ILE A 175 -14.89 2.70 -18.58
N LYS A 176 -15.78 2.47 -19.56
CA LYS A 176 -17.21 2.20 -19.30
C LYS A 176 -17.45 0.76 -18.85
N LYS A 177 -16.46 -0.12 -18.96
CA LYS A 177 -16.56 -1.53 -18.59
C LYS A 177 -15.23 -2.03 -18.05
N LEU A 178 -15.22 -2.41 -16.78
CA LEU A 178 -14.05 -2.99 -16.14
C LEU A 178 -13.72 -4.37 -16.73
N ASP A 179 -12.45 -4.58 -17.08
CA ASP A 179 -11.95 -5.85 -17.61
C ASP A 179 -11.97 -6.93 -16.54
N LYS A 180 -12.09 -8.18 -16.98
CA LYS A 180 -12.24 -9.33 -16.07
C LYS A 180 -11.06 -9.46 -15.10
N GLU A 181 -9.85 -9.17 -15.56
CA GLU A 181 -8.62 -9.21 -14.77
C GLU A 181 -8.56 -8.16 -13.67
N ASN A 182 -9.30 -7.06 -13.81
CA ASN A 182 -9.33 -5.97 -12.83
C ASN A 182 -10.39 -6.19 -11.75
N LYS A 183 -11.35 -7.09 -11.96
CA LYS A 183 -12.41 -7.38 -10.98
C LYS A 183 -11.82 -8.00 -9.71
N GLY A 184 -12.22 -7.45 -8.56
CA GLY A 184 -11.81 -7.97 -7.25
C GLY A 184 -10.41 -7.57 -6.81
N LYS A 185 -9.69 -6.73 -7.58
CA LYS A 185 -8.37 -6.21 -7.17
C LYS A 185 -8.42 -5.34 -5.91
N ALA A 186 -9.54 -4.66 -5.66
CA ALA A 186 -9.74 -3.83 -4.47
C ALA A 186 -11.24 -3.70 -4.16
N ASP A 187 -11.58 -3.12 -3.01
CA ASP A 187 -12.97 -2.79 -2.67
C ASP A 187 -13.54 -1.73 -3.62
N TYR A 188 -12.70 -0.79 -4.04
CA TYR A 188 -13.01 0.23 -5.04
C TYR A 188 -11.91 0.31 -6.09
N ILE A 189 -12.32 0.42 -7.35
CA ILE A 189 -11.42 0.42 -8.51
C ILE A 189 -11.69 1.67 -9.33
N ILE A 190 -10.66 2.48 -9.51
CA ILE A 190 -10.66 3.65 -10.37
C ILE A 190 -10.14 3.22 -11.73
N CYS A 191 -11.01 3.14 -12.73
CA CYS A 191 -10.61 2.84 -14.10
C CYS A 191 -10.32 4.15 -14.83
N VAL A 192 -9.08 4.33 -15.27
CA VAL A 192 -8.64 5.46 -16.08
C VAL A 192 -8.35 5.03 -17.51
N ASP A 193 -8.44 5.99 -18.42
CA ASP A 193 -8.12 5.78 -19.83
C ASP A 193 -6.64 5.45 -19.97
N GLU A 194 -6.29 4.56 -20.89
CA GLU A 194 -4.90 4.14 -21.10
C GLU A 194 -3.99 5.21 -21.69
N ASP A 195 -4.59 6.24 -22.30
CA ASP A 195 -3.87 7.42 -22.81
C ASP A 195 -3.54 8.44 -21.69
N MET A 196 -3.97 8.18 -20.45
CA MET A 196 -3.57 9.00 -19.30
C MET A 196 -2.05 8.92 -19.08
N THR A 197 -1.43 10.07 -18.78
CA THR A 197 0.00 10.14 -18.55
C THR A 197 0.41 9.22 -17.41
N SER A 198 1.26 8.25 -17.74
CA SER A 198 1.87 7.38 -16.75
C SER A 198 3.14 7.99 -16.16
N THR A 199 3.41 7.73 -14.88
CA THR A 199 4.55 8.29 -14.13
C THR A 199 5.63 7.24 -13.82
N TYR A 200 5.70 6.16 -14.62
CA TYR A 200 6.58 5.00 -14.37
C TYR A 200 8.07 5.28 -14.61
#